data_AF-A0A520R6B7-F1
#
_entry.id   AF-A0A520R6B7-F1
#
_cell.length_a   1.000
_cell.length_b   1.000
_cell.length_c   1.000
_cell.angle_alpha   90.00
_cell.angle_beta   90.00
_cell.angle_gamma   90.00
#
_symmetry.space_group_name_H-M   'P 1'
#
loop_
_entity.id
_entity.type
_entity.pdbx_description
1 polymer ?
#
loop_
_entity_poly.entity_id
_entity_poly.type
_entity_poly.pdbx_seq_one_letter_code
_entity_poly.pdbx_strand_id
1 'polypeptide(L)'
;MFSRQIFHFVGAFCVLAIAYAIGFNVSVHTNDAAIESRYETLAQAGRYRAAAVYGQRLLAHRERNGELPNSLAPLKAQVAQTLLDAYRPADAVPLLETALASEWAKGLSPIPYAKLEHALAIASMQSGDYSSAVAIYAAFLRIAGDEVLPLHSHGNFSPSAKESHDAAVYYGKAVAEAAVGFADALTPLGDVSSLTGNRDERLKTLAEMSELGAHYALGQESLYSAAGLLATAHKGRRDILGDDDADTVQSAMILGPVYERLGRLEDAEKLYLKAFHAQEKRIGANSPELSLYMKLLAGVYTAQGRSTEAEALYKLMRALFRDAFGERRYAANQKTNRSFDVDRPVSPQFVLSNKYKPKDLVRAERYFVPLSKSPNVDEMKVRLALDNEAEVDAEENSLPARLARLISLCQSEAGERLSLRSGYRSFNTQRDLFARIGHKGRVTPPGMSEHQLGLAVDIDVNGRLMRQSDKSYRCFEENAFRFGFILSYPPGNNYLPGEDSFEPWHWRYVSIETARLYREVGPVGRPQEFLASLECYEKQAANGVFPIVGERDVCLTSGVQIADTGQENLVPADTAKTDKGISGGKVNPPKGAFLN
;
A
#
# COMPACT_ATOMS: atom_id res chain seq x y z
N MET A 1 -11.74 -100.71 3.12
CA MET A 1 -10.78 -100.41 2.01
C MET A 1 -10.87 -98.97 1.51
N PHE A 2 -12.06 -98.37 1.36
CA PHE A 2 -12.24 -97.00 0.86
C PHE A 2 -11.58 -95.88 1.71
N SER A 3 -11.57 -96.00 3.04
CA SER A 3 -10.97 -94.97 3.92
C SER A 3 -9.45 -94.82 3.73
N ARG A 4 -8.70 -95.93 3.56
CA ARG A 4 -7.25 -95.87 3.34
C ARG A 4 -6.89 -95.18 2.03
N GLN A 5 -7.64 -95.41 0.95
CA GLN A 5 -7.35 -94.78 -0.34
C GLN A 5 -7.56 -93.25 -0.30
N ILE A 6 -8.59 -92.76 0.38
CA ILE A 6 -8.81 -91.31 0.55
C ILE A 6 -7.65 -90.66 1.29
N PHE A 7 -7.12 -91.28 2.35
CA PHE A 7 -5.93 -90.76 3.06
C PHE A 7 -4.66 -90.74 2.18
N HIS A 8 -4.49 -91.72 1.29
CA HIS A 8 -3.35 -91.73 0.35
C HIS A 8 -3.50 -90.67 -0.74
N PHE A 9 -4.72 -90.43 -1.24
CA PHE A 9 -4.99 -89.35 -2.19
C PHE A 9 -4.80 -87.98 -1.53
N VAL A 10 -5.39 -87.73 -0.35
CA VAL A 10 -5.20 -86.47 0.39
C VAL A 10 -3.71 -86.26 0.71
N GLY A 11 -2.99 -87.31 1.15
CA GLY A 11 -1.54 -87.25 1.36
C GLY A 11 -0.76 -86.90 0.09
N ALA A 12 -1.08 -87.52 -1.06
CA ALA A 12 -0.43 -87.22 -2.33
C ALA A 12 -0.73 -85.81 -2.84
N PHE A 13 -1.97 -85.33 -2.69
CA PHE A 13 -2.35 -83.95 -3.02
C PHE A 13 -1.66 -82.94 -2.09
N CYS A 14 -1.54 -83.24 -0.80
CA CYS A 14 -0.77 -82.40 0.13
C CYS A 14 0.72 -82.36 -0.25
N VAL A 15 1.34 -83.49 -0.60
CA VAL A 15 2.74 -83.54 -1.04
C VAL A 15 2.94 -82.78 -2.35
N LEU A 16 2.06 -82.92 -3.33
CA LEU A 16 2.10 -82.16 -4.58
C LEU A 16 1.90 -80.66 -4.34
N ALA A 17 0.96 -80.28 -3.46
CA ALA A 17 0.74 -78.89 -3.10
C ALA A 17 1.95 -78.29 -2.37
N ILE A 18 2.61 -79.04 -1.49
CA ILE A 18 3.85 -78.63 -0.81
C ILE A 18 4.99 -78.52 -1.81
N ALA A 19 5.18 -79.50 -2.69
CA ALA A 19 6.23 -79.47 -3.72
C ALA A 19 6.03 -78.30 -4.69
N TYR A 20 4.78 -78.05 -5.11
CA TYR A 20 4.42 -76.89 -5.91
C TYR A 20 4.66 -75.58 -5.15
N ALA A 21 4.28 -75.50 -3.87
CA ALA A 21 4.53 -74.31 -3.05
C ALA A 21 6.02 -74.04 -2.86
N ILE A 22 6.84 -75.08 -2.66
CA ILE A 22 8.30 -74.96 -2.58
C ILE A 22 8.87 -74.53 -3.94
N GLY A 23 8.48 -75.17 -5.04
CA GLY A 23 8.95 -74.83 -6.39
C GLY A 23 8.56 -73.41 -6.81
N PHE A 24 7.31 -73.02 -6.53
CA PHE A 24 6.83 -71.65 -6.71
C PHE A 24 7.62 -70.67 -5.84
N ASN A 25 7.83 -71.01 -4.56
CA ASN A 25 8.61 -70.17 -3.64
C ASN A 25 10.05 -70.00 -4.14
N VAL A 26 10.73 -71.05 -4.59
CA VAL A 26 12.08 -70.93 -5.17
C VAL A 26 12.06 -70.05 -6.42
N SER A 27 11.10 -70.27 -7.33
CA SER A 27 10.99 -69.53 -8.59
C SER A 27 10.79 -68.02 -8.37
N VAL A 28 9.93 -67.61 -7.43
CA VAL A 28 9.71 -66.20 -7.08
C VAL A 28 10.84 -65.58 -6.22
N HIS A 29 11.96 -66.29 -6.06
CA HIS A 29 13.19 -65.75 -5.46
C HIS A 29 14.39 -65.78 -6.41
N THR A 30 14.32 -66.48 -7.54
CA THR A 30 15.48 -66.71 -8.43
C THR A 30 15.25 -66.40 -9.90
N ASN A 31 14.01 -66.12 -10.33
CA ASN A 31 13.67 -65.88 -11.73
C ASN A 31 12.87 -64.58 -11.89
N ASP A 32 13.40 -63.63 -12.69
CA ASP A 32 12.78 -62.34 -12.96
C ASP A 32 11.33 -62.46 -13.45
N ALA A 33 11.06 -63.33 -14.43
CA ALA A 33 9.72 -63.48 -15.00
C ALA A 33 8.70 -63.99 -13.97
N ALA A 34 9.14 -64.86 -13.05
CA ALA A 34 8.28 -65.37 -11.99
C ALA A 34 8.01 -64.31 -10.91
N ILE A 35 9.03 -63.51 -10.57
CA ILE A 35 8.88 -62.39 -9.62
C ILE A 35 7.96 -61.32 -10.21
N GLU A 36 8.17 -60.94 -11.47
CA GLU A 36 7.39 -59.93 -12.20
C GLU A 36 5.93 -60.35 -12.37
N SER A 37 5.67 -61.56 -12.86
CA SER A 37 4.31 -62.09 -12.98
C SER A 37 3.56 -62.08 -11.64
N ARG A 38 4.27 -62.42 -10.54
CA ARG A 38 3.68 -62.38 -9.20
C ARG A 38 3.41 -60.95 -8.73
N TYR A 39 4.34 -60.03 -8.97
CA TYR A 39 4.19 -58.62 -8.68
C TYR A 39 2.95 -58.04 -9.39
N GLU A 40 2.85 -58.23 -10.71
CA GLU A 40 1.74 -57.72 -11.52
C GLU A 40 0.39 -58.29 -11.08
N THR A 41 0.33 -59.61 -10.86
CA THR A 41 -0.90 -60.28 -10.40
C THR A 41 -1.40 -59.69 -9.07
N LEU A 42 -0.48 -59.42 -8.14
CA LEU A 42 -0.84 -58.85 -6.84
C LEU A 42 -1.24 -57.38 -6.96
N ALA A 43 -0.55 -56.60 -7.80
CA ALA A 43 -0.86 -55.20 -8.04
C ALA A 43 -2.24 -55.04 -8.69
N GLN A 44 -2.55 -55.84 -9.71
CA GLN A 44 -3.86 -55.86 -10.38
C GLN A 44 -4.99 -56.28 -9.43
N ALA A 45 -4.70 -57.17 -8.48
CA ALA A 45 -5.66 -57.57 -7.44
C ALA A 45 -5.82 -56.54 -6.29
N GLY A 46 -5.18 -55.36 -6.38
CA GLY A 46 -5.22 -54.34 -5.33
C GLY A 46 -4.48 -54.74 -4.04
N ARG A 47 -3.63 -55.78 -4.09
CA ARG A 47 -2.90 -56.30 -2.91
C ARG A 47 -1.55 -55.59 -2.75
N TYR A 48 -1.57 -54.27 -2.67
CA TYR A 48 -0.38 -53.41 -2.78
C TYR A 48 0.72 -53.71 -1.77
N ARG A 49 0.39 -54.01 -0.50
CA ARG A 49 1.41 -54.39 0.51
C ARG A 49 2.20 -55.63 0.10
N ALA A 50 1.53 -56.62 -0.49
CA ALA A 50 2.20 -57.83 -0.96
C ALA A 50 2.93 -57.56 -2.28
N ALA A 51 2.30 -56.83 -3.20
CA ALA A 51 2.90 -56.45 -4.48
C ALA A 51 4.22 -55.67 -4.27
N ALA A 52 4.25 -54.70 -3.36
CA ALA A 52 5.43 -53.91 -3.03
C ALA A 52 6.66 -54.77 -2.67
N VAL A 53 6.45 -55.86 -1.91
CA VAL A 53 7.54 -56.79 -1.55
C VAL A 53 8.13 -57.46 -2.78
N TYR A 54 7.29 -57.91 -3.72
CA TYR A 54 7.76 -58.53 -4.96
C TYR A 54 8.36 -57.51 -5.93
N GLY A 55 7.82 -56.28 -5.98
CA GLY A 55 8.38 -55.19 -6.78
C GLY A 55 9.79 -54.78 -6.34
N GLN A 56 9.99 -54.57 -5.03
CA GLN A 56 11.31 -54.30 -4.45
C GLN A 56 12.29 -55.46 -4.68
N ARG A 57 11.80 -56.71 -4.61
CA ARG A 57 12.61 -57.89 -4.91
C ARG A 57 13.02 -57.97 -6.37
N LEU A 58 12.10 -57.66 -7.29
CA LEU A 58 12.38 -57.64 -8.73
C LEU A 58 13.48 -56.63 -9.05
N LEU A 59 13.36 -55.41 -8.52
CA LEU A 59 14.39 -54.38 -8.65
C LEU A 59 15.74 -54.88 -8.14
N ALA A 60 15.79 -55.40 -6.90
CA ALA A 60 17.04 -55.88 -6.31
C ALA A 60 17.65 -57.07 -7.09
N HIS A 61 16.83 -57.94 -7.69
CA HIS A 61 17.30 -59.05 -8.50
C HIS A 61 17.90 -58.59 -9.83
N ARG A 62 17.20 -57.70 -10.55
CA ARG A 62 17.69 -57.11 -11.80
C ARG A 62 18.94 -56.26 -11.62
N GLU A 63 19.02 -55.47 -10.53
CA GLU A 63 20.22 -54.71 -10.18
C GLU A 63 21.43 -55.63 -9.93
N ARG A 64 21.25 -56.74 -9.19
CA ARG A 64 22.33 -57.73 -8.98
C ARG A 64 22.78 -58.41 -10.26
N ASN A 65 21.89 -58.56 -11.24
CA ASN A 65 22.20 -59.14 -12.55
C ASN A 65 22.82 -58.14 -13.54
N GLY A 66 23.15 -56.93 -13.08
CA GLY A 66 23.88 -55.94 -13.87
C GLY A 66 23.02 -55.10 -14.79
N GLU A 67 21.71 -55.07 -14.59
CA GLU A 67 20.83 -54.20 -15.36
C GLU A 67 21.12 -52.72 -15.07
N LEU A 68 21.15 -51.89 -16.13
CA LEU A 68 21.58 -50.50 -16.03
C LEU A 68 20.55 -49.64 -15.29
N PRO A 69 20.97 -48.64 -14.48
CA PRO A 69 20.05 -47.78 -13.74
C PRO A 69 18.96 -47.12 -14.59
N ASN A 70 19.30 -46.74 -15.83
CA ASN A 70 18.36 -46.08 -16.74
C ASN A 70 17.26 -47.02 -17.28
N SER A 71 17.57 -48.30 -17.54
CA SER A 71 16.54 -49.25 -18.00
C SER A 71 15.59 -49.66 -16.88
N LEU A 72 16.04 -49.56 -15.62
CA LEU A 72 15.22 -49.82 -14.45
C LEU A 72 14.31 -48.65 -14.05
N ALA A 73 14.52 -47.45 -14.56
CA ALA A 73 13.77 -46.26 -14.15
C ALA A 73 12.23 -46.38 -14.29
N PRO A 74 11.67 -46.96 -15.38
CA PRO A 74 10.23 -47.19 -15.48
C PRO A 74 9.71 -48.15 -14.40
N LEU A 75 10.47 -49.22 -14.12
CA LEU A 75 10.11 -50.19 -13.08
C LEU A 75 10.21 -49.55 -11.69
N LYS A 76 11.21 -48.69 -11.44
CA LYS A 76 11.34 -47.93 -10.19
C LYS A 76 10.12 -47.03 -9.96
N ALA A 77 9.68 -46.29 -10.99
CA ALA A 77 8.47 -45.48 -10.93
C ALA A 77 7.21 -46.32 -10.62
N GLN A 78 7.05 -47.48 -11.27
CA GLN A 78 5.91 -48.37 -11.05
C GLN A 78 5.89 -48.97 -9.64
N VAL A 79 7.03 -49.45 -9.16
CA VAL A 79 7.17 -50.00 -7.81
C VAL A 79 6.98 -48.92 -6.76
N ALA A 80 7.45 -47.69 -7.01
CA ALA A 80 7.21 -46.57 -6.13
C ALA A 80 5.72 -46.23 -6.00
N GLN A 81 4.97 -46.22 -7.10
CA GLN A 81 3.51 -46.04 -7.03
C GLN A 81 2.85 -47.14 -6.20
N THR A 82 3.26 -48.39 -6.39
CA THR A 82 2.76 -49.52 -5.58
C THR A 82 3.09 -49.35 -4.09
N LEU A 83 4.24 -48.77 -3.75
CA LEU A 83 4.62 -48.47 -2.37
C LEU A 83 3.75 -47.36 -1.77
N LEU A 84 3.38 -46.33 -2.54
CA LEU A 84 2.44 -45.31 -2.10
C LEU A 84 1.05 -45.90 -1.85
N ASP A 85 0.55 -46.74 -2.76
CA ASP A 85 -0.74 -47.43 -2.59
C ASP A 85 -0.71 -48.42 -1.40
N ALA A 86 0.49 -48.87 -1.00
CA ALA A 86 0.72 -49.71 0.17
C ALA A 86 0.90 -48.92 1.48
N TYR A 87 0.79 -47.58 1.46
CA TYR A 87 1.09 -46.67 2.57
C TYR A 87 2.54 -46.79 3.09
N ARG A 88 3.51 -46.92 2.18
CA ARG A 88 4.95 -46.97 2.45
C ARG A 88 5.71 -45.84 1.72
N PRO A 89 5.43 -44.56 2.04
CA PRO A 89 5.97 -43.42 1.29
C PRO A 89 7.50 -43.28 1.42
N ALA A 90 8.07 -43.57 2.59
CA ALA A 90 9.51 -43.46 2.82
C ALA A 90 10.33 -44.42 1.91
N ASP A 91 9.76 -45.57 1.57
CA ASP A 91 10.37 -46.52 0.64
C ASP A 91 10.22 -46.09 -0.83
N ALA A 92 9.22 -45.27 -1.14
CA ALA A 92 8.93 -44.80 -2.49
C ALA A 92 9.82 -43.62 -2.91
N VAL A 93 10.14 -42.71 -1.99
CA VAL A 93 10.99 -41.51 -2.22
C VAL A 93 12.27 -41.83 -3.00
N PRO A 94 13.18 -42.73 -2.54
CA PRO A 94 14.44 -42.98 -3.25
C PRO A 94 14.23 -43.61 -4.63
N LEU A 95 13.15 -44.35 -4.83
CA LEU A 95 12.82 -44.92 -6.15
C LEU A 95 12.34 -43.83 -7.12
N LEU A 96 11.54 -42.87 -6.64
CA LEU A 96 11.06 -41.74 -7.43
C LEU A 96 12.19 -40.77 -7.78
N GLU A 97 13.05 -40.43 -6.82
CA GLU A 97 14.22 -39.57 -7.06
C GLU A 97 15.15 -40.16 -8.12
N THR A 98 15.47 -41.45 -7.99
CA THR A 98 16.34 -42.14 -8.96
C THR A 98 15.67 -42.32 -10.33
N ALA A 99 14.35 -42.53 -10.37
CA ALA A 99 13.59 -42.58 -11.63
C ALA A 99 13.56 -41.21 -12.32
N LEU A 100 13.26 -40.13 -11.59
CA LEU A 100 13.21 -38.75 -12.11
C LEU A 100 14.58 -38.26 -12.60
N ALA A 101 15.67 -38.70 -11.98
CA ALA A 101 17.04 -38.35 -12.40
C ALA A 101 17.51 -39.06 -13.69
N SER A 102 16.74 -40.03 -14.20
CA SER A 102 17.14 -40.87 -15.35
C SER A 102 16.95 -40.17 -16.71
N GLU A 103 17.67 -40.64 -17.74
CA GLU A 103 17.45 -40.20 -19.13
C GLU A 103 16.08 -40.63 -19.65
N TRP A 104 15.53 -41.74 -19.13
CA TRP A 104 14.15 -42.14 -19.43
C TRP A 104 13.15 -41.06 -19.01
N ALA A 105 13.26 -40.53 -17.78
CA ALA A 105 12.36 -39.48 -17.30
C ALA A 105 12.49 -38.19 -18.11
N LYS A 106 13.70 -37.81 -18.52
CA LYS A 106 13.96 -36.66 -19.42
C LYS A 106 13.38 -36.80 -20.82
N GLY A 107 12.99 -38.02 -21.23
CA GLY A 107 12.31 -38.29 -22.49
C GLY A 107 10.79 -38.30 -22.39
N LEU A 108 10.22 -38.14 -21.19
CA LEU A 108 8.77 -38.14 -20.98
C LEU A 108 8.13 -36.84 -21.45
N SER A 109 6.89 -36.95 -21.95
CA SER A 109 6.03 -35.78 -22.11
C SER A 109 5.73 -35.12 -20.75
N PRO A 110 5.34 -33.82 -20.71
CA PRO A 110 5.19 -33.07 -19.47
C PRO A 110 4.26 -33.71 -18.44
N ILE A 111 3.13 -34.27 -18.84
CA ILE A 111 2.13 -34.81 -17.89
C ILE A 111 2.64 -36.07 -17.16
N PRO A 112 3.14 -37.12 -17.84
CA PRO A 112 3.78 -38.26 -17.15
C PRO A 112 4.94 -37.85 -16.24
N TYR A 113 5.76 -36.89 -16.66
CA TYR A 113 6.84 -36.37 -15.82
C TYR A 113 6.28 -35.68 -14.56
N ALA A 114 5.30 -34.80 -14.73
CA ALA A 114 4.60 -34.11 -13.64
C ALA A 114 3.90 -35.09 -12.67
N LYS A 115 3.40 -36.23 -13.15
CA LYS A 115 2.84 -37.29 -12.29
C LYS A 115 3.88 -37.91 -11.38
N LEU A 116 5.11 -38.10 -11.86
CA LEU A 116 6.21 -38.62 -11.05
C LEU A 116 6.66 -37.59 -10.01
N GLU A 117 6.77 -36.31 -10.39
CA GLU A 117 7.08 -35.22 -9.46
C GLU A 117 5.98 -35.08 -8.40
N HIS A 118 4.71 -35.14 -8.81
CA HIS A 118 3.57 -35.11 -7.89
C HIS A 118 3.59 -36.29 -6.91
N ALA A 119 3.86 -37.51 -7.39
CA ALA A 119 4.00 -38.68 -6.54
C ALA A 119 5.16 -38.54 -5.55
N LEU A 120 6.30 -37.97 -5.98
CA LEU A 120 7.43 -37.67 -5.11
C LEU A 120 7.04 -36.65 -4.04
N ALA A 121 6.36 -35.56 -4.41
CA ALA A 121 5.92 -34.55 -3.46
C ALA A 121 4.96 -35.13 -2.40
N ILE A 122 4.01 -35.98 -2.80
CA ILE A 122 3.14 -36.71 -1.88
C ILE A 122 3.96 -37.61 -0.94
N ALA A 123 4.88 -38.39 -1.50
CA ALA A 123 5.72 -39.31 -0.74
C ALA A 123 6.59 -38.57 0.30
N SER A 124 7.22 -37.46 -0.11
CA SER A 124 8.04 -36.61 0.75
C SER A 124 7.20 -36.01 1.88
N MET A 125 6.03 -35.46 1.55
CA MET A 125 5.10 -34.90 2.54
C MET A 125 4.65 -35.96 3.56
N GLN A 126 4.24 -37.15 3.12
CA GLN A 126 3.83 -38.22 4.02
C GLN A 126 4.99 -38.80 4.85
N SER A 127 6.23 -38.59 4.43
CA SER A 127 7.44 -38.99 5.15
C SER A 127 7.99 -37.88 6.07
N GLY A 128 7.33 -36.71 6.12
CA GLY A 128 7.74 -35.57 6.94
C GLY A 128 8.77 -34.63 6.28
N ASP A 129 9.15 -34.87 5.02
CA ASP A 129 10.02 -33.98 4.25
C ASP A 129 9.19 -32.94 3.51
N TYR A 130 8.76 -31.92 4.25
CA TYR A 130 7.95 -30.84 3.70
C TYR A 130 8.77 -29.89 2.80
N SER A 131 10.09 -29.82 2.97
CA SER A 131 10.95 -28.98 2.14
C SER A 131 10.88 -29.41 0.68
N SER A 132 11.04 -30.71 0.41
CA SER A 132 10.97 -31.26 -0.94
C SER A 132 9.56 -31.14 -1.54
N ALA A 133 8.52 -31.40 -0.75
CA ALA A 133 7.14 -31.27 -1.21
C ALA A 133 6.80 -29.82 -1.59
N VAL A 134 7.19 -28.85 -0.76
CA VAL A 134 6.99 -27.42 -1.03
C VAL A 134 7.74 -26.98 -2.28
N ALA A 135 8.99 -27.41 -2.45
CA ALA A 135 9.78 -27.04 -3.62
C ALA A 135 9.11 -27.48 -4.94
N ILE A 136 8.57 -28.70 -4.97
CA ILE A 136 7.85 -29.23 -6.15
C ILE A 136 6.56 -28.46 -6.39
N TYR A 137 5.72 -28.26 -5.38
CA TYR A 137 4.44 -27.57 -5.58
C TYR A 137 4.61 -26.08 -5.87
N ALA A 138 5.61 -25.40 -5.31
CA ALA A 138 5.94 -24.03 -5.67
C ALA A 138 6.39 -23.96 -7.14
N ALA A 139 7.16 -24.94 -7.62
CA ALA A 139 7.49 -25.04 -9.04
C ALA A 139 6.24 -25.24 -9.92
N PHE A 140 5.33 -26.14 -9.51
CA PHE A 140 4.06 -26.35 -10.22
C PHE A 140 3.22 -25.07 -10.28
N LEU A 141 3.14 -24.33 -9.18
CA LEU A 141 2.40 -23.07 -9.09
C LEU A 141 2.94 -22.04 -10.08
N ARG A 142 4.26 -21.85 -10.12
CA ARG A 142 4.91 -20.92 -11.08
C ARG A 142 4.63 -21.32 -12.53
N ILE A 143 4.77 -22.61 -12.82
CA ILE A 143 4.51 -23.15 -14.15
C ILE A 143 3.04 -22.96 -14.56
N ALA A 144 2.09 -23.14 -13.64
CA ALA A 144 0.66 -22.95 -13.92
C ALA A 144 0.26 -21.48 -14.08
N GLY A 145 0.97 -20.55 -13.44
CA GLY A 145 0.68 -19.10 -13.48
C GLY A 145 1.22 -18.37 -14.70
N ASP A 146 2.26 -18.89 -15.36
CA ASP A 146 2.87 -18.29 -16.54
C ASP A 146 2.16 -18.72 -17.84
N GLU A 147 1.05 -18.05 -18.20
CA GLU A 147 0.31 -18.32 -19.45
C GLU A 147 1.14 -18.09 -20.75
N VAL A 148 2.32 -17.46 -20.67
CA VAL A 148 3.06 -16.92 -21.83
C VAL A 148 4.37 -17.66 -22.15
N LEU A 149 4.85 -18.57 -21.28
CA LEU A 149 6.08 -19.32 -21.56
C LEU A 149 5.76 -20.72 -22.11
N PRO A 150 6.35 -21.14 -23.25
CA PRO A 150 6.45 -22.56 -23.55
C PRO A 150 7.12 -23.21 -22.33
N LEU A 151 6.50 -24.27 -21.78
CA LEU A 151 7.13 -25.07 -20.73
C LEU A 151 8.57 -25.31 -21.15
N HIS A 152 9.52 -24.90 -20.29
CA HIS A 152 10.91 -25.16 -20.56
C HIS A 152 11.07 -26.65 -20.81
N SER A 153 11.75 -27.00 -21.91
CA SER A 153 12.04 -28.40 -22.25
C SER A 153 12.61 -29.11 -21.03
N HIS A 154 11.87 -30.05 -20.45
CA HIS A 154 12.43 -30.96 -19.46
C HIS A 154 13.34 -31.93 -20.21
N GLY A 155 14.63 -31.57 -20.34
CA GLY A 155 15.59 -32.36 -21.12
C GLY A 155 15.37 -32.25 -22.63
N ASN A 156 15.22 -33.39 -23.30
CA ASN A 156 15.25 -33.50 -24.77
C ASN A 156 13.86 -33.44 -25.44
N PHE A 157 12.79 -33.26 -24.67
CA PHE A 157 11.42 -33.20 -25.20
C PHE A 157 10.98 -31.76 -25.48
N SER A 158 10.41 -31.53 -26.67
CA SER A 158 9.83 -30.24 -27.07
C SER A 158 8.31 -30.37 -27.15
N PRO A 159 7.54 -29.84 -26.19
CA PRO A 159 6.09 -29.99 -26.15
C PRO A 159 5.38 -29.11 -27.17
N SER A 160 4.25 -29.57 -27.70
CA SER A 160 3.32 -28.71 -28.43
C SER A 160 2.65 -27.69 -27.49
N ALA A 161 2.05 -26.64 -28.06
CA ALA A 161 1.30 -25.65 -27.29
C ALA A 161 0.13 -26.29 -26.51
N LYS A 162 -0.53 -27.29 -27.11
CA LYS A 162 -1.60 -28.03 -26.45
C LYS A 162 -1.09 -28.84 -25.26
N GLU A 163 0.01 -29.59 -25.43
CA GLU A 163 0.61 -30.36 -24.33
C GLU A 163 1.10 -29.46 -23.20
N SER A 164 1.60 -28.27 -23.54
CA SER A 164 2.00 -27.27 -22.55
C SER A 164 0.81 -26.74 -21.76
N HIS A 165 -0.30 -26.44 -22.44
CA HIS A 165 -1.54 -26.02 -21.79
C HIS A 165 -2.13 -27.11 -20.90
N ASP A 166 -2.26 -28.34 -21.41
CA ASP A 166 -2.82 -29.47 -20.66
C ASP A 166 -1.97 -29.78 -19.41
N ALA A 167 -0.65 -29.61 -19.50
CA ALA A 167 0.25 -29.74 -18.37
C ALA A 167 0.11 -28.59 -17.34
N ALA A 168 -0.02 -27.33 -17.79
CA ALA A 168 -0.32 -26.20 -16.89
C ALA A 168 -1.60 -26.44 -16.08
N VAL A 169 -2.66 -26.95 -16.73
CA VAL A 169 -3.90 -27.36 -16.07
C VAL A 169 -3.65 -28.47 -15.03
N TYR A 170 -2.84 -29.47 -15.39
CA TYR A 170 -2.47 -30.53 -14.46
C TYR A 170 -1.72 -30.00 -13.23
N TYR A 171 -0.73 -29.13 -13.42
CA TYR A 171 0.03 -28.53 -12.33
C TYR A 171 -0.86 -27.74 -11.37
N GLY A 172 -1.76 -26.91 -11.90
CA GLY A 172 -2.73 -26.18 -11.08
C GLY A 172 -3.64 -27.11 -10.26
N LYS A 173 -4.11 -28.21 -10.87
CA LYS A 173 -4.91 -29.22 -10.15
C LYS A 173 -4.10 -29.92 -9.05
N ALA A 174 -2.86 -30.31 -9.34
CA ALA A 174 -1.99 -30.96 -8.38
C ALA A 174 -1.67 -30.06 -7.18
N VAL A 175 -1.46 -28.75 -7.40
CA VAL A 175 -1.33 -27.75 -6.33
C VAL A 175 -2.61 -27.68 -5.51
N ALA A 176 -3.79 -27.58 -6.14
CA ALA A 176 -5.05 -27.55 -5.40
C ALA A 176 -5.27 -28.82 -4.53
N GLU A 177 -4.95 -30.00 -5.06
CA GLU A 177 -5.05 -31.28 -4.32
C GLU A 177 -4.09 -31.35 -3.11
N ALA A 178 -2.90 -30.75 -3.23
CA ALA A 178 -1.89 -30.73 -2.18
C ALA A 178 -2.32 -29.91 -0.94
N ALA A 179 -3.29 -29.00 -1.07
CA ALA A 179 -3.77 -28.17 0.02
C ALA A 179 -4.18 -29.00 1.24
N VAL A 180 -4.92 -30.10 1.03
CA VAL A 180 -5.38 -30.97 2.13
C VAL A 180 -4.21 -31.59 2.87
N GLY A 181 -3.20 -32.09 2.13
CA GLY A 181 -2.01 -32.68 2.74
C GLY A 181 -1.23 -31.67 3.58
N PHE A 182 -1.10 -30.42 3.13
CA PHE A 182 -0.46 -29.37 3.93
C PHE A 182 -1.28 -28.97 5.16
N ALA A 183 -2.61 -28.97 5.08
CA ALA A 183 -3.47 -28.69 6.24
C ALA A 183 -3.35 -29.78 7.32
N ASP A 184 -3.24 -31.05 6.91
CA ASP A 184 -3.06 -32.17 7.83
C ASP A 184 -1.65 -32.19 8.45
N ALA A 185 -0.64 -31.80 7.66
CA ALA A 185 0.77 -31.89 8.04
C ALA A 185 1.26 -30.69 8.86
N LEU A 186 0.76 -29.48 8.59
CA LEU A 186 1.29 -28.24 9.16
C LEU A 186 0.26 -27.58 10.07
N THR A 187 0.71 -27.25 11.28
CA THR A 187 -0.16 -26.56 12.23
C THR A 187 -0.22 -25.06 11.92
N PRO A 188 -1.38 -24.40 12.15
CA PRO A 188 -1.49 -22.96 12.08
C PRO A 188 -0.60 -22.18 13.06
N LEU A 189 0.22 -22.83 13.90
CA LEU A 189 1.20 -22.18 14.78
C LEU A 189 2.62 -22.16 14.20
N GLY A 190 2.83 -22.87 13.09
CA GLY A 190 4.12 -23.04 12.44
C GLY A 190 5.01 -24.07 13.13
N ASP A 191 5.53 -25.00 12.33
CA ASP A 191 6.51 -25.98 12.76
C ASP A 191 7.73 -25.95 11.83
N VAL A 192 8.89 -25.65 12.42
CA VAL A 192 10.18 -25.54 11.70
C VAL A 192 11.05 -26.78 11.90
N SER A 193 10.60 -27.76 12.69
CA SER A 193 11.39 -28.95 13.05
C SER A 193 11.73 -29.82 11.83
N SER A 194 10.88 -29.79 10.81
CA SER A 194 11.05 -30.52 9.54
C SER A 194 11.92 -29.80 8.51
N LEU A 195 12.37 -28.56 8.78
CA LEU A 195 13.17 -27.79 7.82
C LEU A 195 14.63 -28.25 7.84
N THR A 196 15.02 -28.93 6.77
CA THR A 196 16.36 -29.46 6.53
C THR A 196 17.23 -28.47 5.74
N GLY A 197 18.52 -28.78 5.60
CA GLY A 197 19.46 -27.98 4.82
C GLY A 197 20.18 -26.87 5.59
N ASN A 198 21.09 -26.21 4.90
CA ASN A 198 21.85 -25.06 5.40
C ASN A 198 20.97 -23.80 5.48
N ARG A 199 21.54 -22.69 5.95
CA ARG A 199 20.82 -21.44 6.17
C ARG A 199 20.08 -20.94 4.92
N ASP A 200 20.73 -20.97 3.77
CA ASP A 200 20.18 -20.41 2.52
C ASP A 200 19.13 -21.34 1.91
N GLU A 201 19.35 -22.66 2.00
CA GLU A 201 18.36 -23.68 1.61
C GLU A 201 17.07 -23.58 2.42
N ARG A 202 17.19 -23.34 3.74
CA ARG A 202 16.03 -23.10 4.61
C ARG A 202 15.31 -21.82 4.23
N LEU A 203 16.01 -20.71 4.00
CA LEU A 203 15.38 -19.46 3.57
C LEU A 203 14.65 -19.61 2.23
N LYS A 204 15.24 -20.33 1.28
CA LYS A 204 14.59 -20.66 0.01
C LYS A 204 13.28 -21.43 0.24
N THR A 205 13.33 -22.47 1.07
CA THR A 205 12.15 -23.27 1.43
C THR A 205 11.07 -22.40 2.08
N LEU A 206 11.43 -21.50 3.00
CA LEU A 206 10.50 -20.58 3.66
C LEU A 206 9.87 -19.58 2.67
N ALA A 207 10.60 -19.17 1.63
CA ALA A 207 10.08 -18.35 0.54
C ALA A 207 9.05 -19.12 -0.29
N GLU A 208 9.36 -20.35 -0.70
CA GLU A 208 8.44 -21.23 -1.44
C GLU A 208 7.18 -21.57 -0.60
N MET A 209 7.33 -21.78 0.71
CA MET A 209 6.19 -21.92 1.63
C MET A 209 5.31 -20.66 1.65
N SER A 210 5.93 -19.48 1.59
CA SER A 210 5.17 -18.22 1.59
C SER A 210 4.39 -18.04 0.29
N GLU A 211 4.99 -18.41 -0.83
CA GLU A 211 4.37 -18.37 -2.16
C GLU A 211 3.14 -19.28 -2.21
N LEU A 212 3.30 -20.55 -1.84
CA LEU A 212 2.19 -21.51 -1.78
C LEU A 212 1.13 -21.10 -0.77
N GLY A 213 1.55 -20.67 0.42
CA GLY A 213 0.63 -20.25 1.46
C GLY A 213 -0.19 -19.03 1.06
N ALA A 214 0.41 -18.05 0.37
CA ALA A 214 -0.29 -16.90 -0.19
C ALA A 214 -1.27 -17.31 -1.30
N HIS A 215 -0.89 -18.26 -2.16
CA HIS A 215 -1.80 -18.82 -3.16
C HIS A 215 -3.04 -19.47 -2.52
N TYR A 216 -2.85 -20.35 -1.53
CA TYR A 216 -3.97 -20.98 -0.83
C TYR A 216 -4.82 -19.98 -0.03
N ALA A 217 -4.22 -18.88 0.45
CA ALA A 217 -4.95 -17.82 1.11
C ALA A 217 -5.96 -17.14 0.17
N LEU A 218 -5.79 -17.18 -1.16
CA LEU A 218 -6.79 -16.64 -2.09
C LEU A 218 -8.05 -17.52 -2.18
N GLY A 219 -7.91 -18.83 -1.93
CA GLY A 219 -9.01 -19.78 -1.87
C GLY A 219 -9.82 -19.68 -0.57
N GLN A 220 -11.10 -20.06 -0.61
CA GLN A 220 -11.92 -20.13 0.61
C GLN A 220 -11.71 -21.45 1.38
N GLU A 221 -11.44 -22.55 0.69
CA GLU A 221 -11.38 -23.90 1.28
C GLU A 221 -9.98 -24.31 1.79
N SER A 222 -8.95 -23.50 1.54
CA SER A 222 -7.54 -23.84 1.81
C SER A 222 -6.90 -22.98 2.90
N LEU A 223 -7.71 -22.32 3.74
CA LEU A 223 -7.23 -21.40 4.77
C LEU A 223 -6.30 -22.06 5.82
N TYR A 224 -6.55 -23.32 6.18
CA TYR A 224 -5.69 -24.05 7.12
C TYR A 224 -4.33 -24.39 6.50
N SER A 225 -4.30 -24.80 5.23
CA SER A 225 -3.08 -25.01 4.46
C SER A 225 -2.26 -23.72 4.38
N ALA A 226 -2.93 -22.62 4.04
CA ALA A 226 -2.34 -21.28 4.01
C ALA A 226 -1.73 -20.91 5.37
N ALA A 227 -2.49 -21.07 6.44
CA ALA A 227 -2.04 -20.75 7.79
C ALA A 227 -0.83 -21.60 8.22
N GLY A 228 -0.84 -22.90 7.95
CA GLY A 228 0.27 -23.80 8.28
C GLY A 228 1.56 -23.41 7.55
N LEU A 229 1.49 -23.21 6.24
CA LEU A 229 2.64 -22.81 5.42
C LEU A 229 3.18 -21.42 5.81
N LEU A 230 2.30 -20.42 5.92
CA LEU A 230 2.69 -19.05 6.26
C LEU A 230 3.19 -18.93 7.70
N ALA A 231 2.62 -19.66 8.66
CA ALA A 231 3.08 -19.66 10.05
C ALA A 231 4.46 -20.33 10.19
N THR A 232 4.69 -21.45 9.50
CA THR A 232 6.01 -22.07 9.42
C THR A 232 7.02 -21.13 8.76
N ALA A 233 6.63 -20.50 7.65
CA ALA A 233 7.46 -19.53 6.94
C ALA A 233 7.86 -18.34 7.83
N HIS A 234 6.89 -17.74 8.53
CA HIS A 234 7.12 -16.62 9.44
C HIS A 234 8.01 -17.00 10.62
N LYS A 235 7.73 -18.14 11.26
CA LYS A 235 8.52 -18.65 12.40
C LYS A 235 9.97 -18.92 11.99
N GLY A 236 10.19 -19.62 10.87
CA GLY A 236 11.53 -19.92 10.38
C GLY A 236 12.32 -18.67 10.01
N ARG A 237 11.68 -17.68 9.37
CA ARG A 237 12.34 -16.39 9.08
C ARG A 237 12.72 -15.65 10.34
N ARG A 238 11.82 -15.58 11.33
CA ARG A 238 12.14 -14.98 12.63
C ARG A 238 13.32 -15.67 13.30
N ASP A 239 13.37 -16.99 13.28
CA ASP A 239 14.44 -17.76 13.94
C ASP A 239 15.80 -17.60 13.21
N ILE A 240 15.80 -17.35 11.89
CA ILE A 240 17.01 -17.26 11.05
C ILE A 240 17.50 -15.81 10.82
N LEU A 241 16.58 -14.85 10.71
CA LEU A 241 16.81 -13.44 10.34
C LEU A 241 16.54 -12.47 11.49
N GLY A 242 15.69 -12.85 12.45
CA GLY A 242 15.24 -11.98 13.55
C GLY A 242 13.88 -11.32 13.29
N ASP A 243 13.28 -10.78 14.36
CA ASP A 243 11.95 -10.11 14.32
C ASP A 243 11.96 -8.80 13.50
N ASP A 244 13.10 -8.09 13.44
CA ASP A 244 13.23 -6.78 12.79
C ASP A 244 13.56 -6.85 11.28
N ASP A 245 13.85 -8.06 10.76
CA ASP A 245 14.21 -8.24 9.36
C ASP A 245 13.02 -7.97 8.43
N ALA A 246 13.28 -7.36 7.27
CA ALA A 246 12.24 -6.95 6.33
C ALA A 246 11.41 -8.14 5.81
N ASP A 247 12.02 -9.30 5.59
CA ASP A 247 11.30 -10.49 5.14
C ASP A 247 10.48 -11.11 6.27
N THR A 248 10.96 -11.04 7.52
CA THR A 248 10.18 -11.45 8.70
C THR A 248 8.95 -10.55 8.86
N VAL A 249 9.11 -9.23 8.75
CA VAL A 249 8.00 -8.26 8.80
C VAL A 249 7.00 -8.52 7.67
N GLN A 250 7.48 -8.71 6.43
CA GLN A 250 6.62 -8.97 5.29
C GLN A 250 5.84 -10.29 5.45
N SER A 251 6.47 -11.34 5.99
CA SER A 251 5.76 -12.61 6.24
C SER A 251 4.64 -12.48 7.28
N ALA A 252 4.80 -11.63 8.31
CA ALA A 252 3.74 -11.32 9.27
C ALA A 252 2.54 -10.63 8.60
N MET A 253 2.81 -9.74 7.65
CA MET A 253 1.79 -9.01 6.89
C MET A 253 0.95 -9.91 5.99
N ILE A 254 1.52 -11.01 5.49
CA ILE A 254 0.82 -12.01 4.67
C ILE A 254 0.04 -13.00 5.55
N LEU A 255 0.58 -13.36 6.71
CA LEU A 255 -0.05 -14.31 7.64
C LEU A 255 -1.23 -13.70 8.42
N GLY A 256 -1.14 -12.43 8.80
CA GLY A 256 -2.16 -11.76 9.61
C GLY A 256 -3.59 -11.85 9.05
N PRO A 257 -3.84 -11.56 7.76
CA PRO A 257 -5.18 -11.64 7.18
C PRO A 257 -5.74 -13.06 7.17
N VAL A 258 -4.85 -14.07 7.09
CA VAL A 258 -5.25 -15.49 7.17
C VAL A 258 -5.72 -15.82 8.59
N TYR A 259 -5.03 -15.34 9.62
CA TYR A 259 -5.50 -15.48 10.99
C TYR A 259 -6.80 -14.74 11.26
N GLU A 260 -6.99 -13.53 10.72
CA GLU A 260 -8.27 -12.81 10.83
C GLU A 260 -9.43 -13.63 10.25
N ARG A 261 -9.25 -14.20 9.05
CA ARG A 261 -10.26 -15.06 8.40
C ARG A 261 -10.53 -16.37 9.15
N LEU A 262 -9.56 -16.87 9.90
CA LEU A 262 -9.72 -18.02 10.80
C LEU A 262 -10.29 -17.64 12.18
N GLY A 263 -10.58 -16.35 12.42
CA GLY A 263 -11.06 -15.86 13.72
C GLY A 263 -10.00 -15.82 14.82
N ARG A 264 -8.71 -15.99 14.47
CA ARG A 264 -7.57 -15.95 15.40
C ARG A 264 -7.06 -14.53 15.59
N LEU A 265 -7.94 -13.66 16.09
CA LEU A 265 -7.71 -12.22 16.16
C LEU A 265 -6.53 -11.87 17.09
N GLU A 266 -6.34 -12.58 18.20
CA GLU A 266 -5.22 -12.35 19.13
C GLU A 266 -3.86 -12.69 18.50
N ASP A 267 -3.81 -13.68 17.61
CA ASP A 267 -2.59 -14.04 16.91
C ASP A 267 -2.28 -13.03 15.79
N ALA A 268 -3.31 -12.55 15.09
CA ALA A 268 -3.17 -11.48 14.11
C ALA A 268 -2.70 -10.16 14.78
N GLU A 269 -3.26 -9.79 15.93
CA GLU A 269 -2.85 -8.63 16.72
C GLU A 269 -1.36 -8.69 17.07
N LYS A 270 -0.89 -9.81 17.63
CA LYS A 270 0.53 -9.98 17.99
C LYS A 270 1.45 -9.86 16.78
N LEU A 271 1.06 -10.43 15.64
CA LEU A 271 1.84 -10.32 14.40
C LEU A 271 1.94 -8.87 13.93
N TYR A 272 0.81 -8.17 13.86
CA TYR A 272 0.79 -6.79 13.39
C TYR A 272 1.47 -5.82 14.35
N LEU A 273 1.39 -6.03 15.67
CA LEU A 273 2.11 -5.21 16.65
C LEU A 273 3.63 -5.36 16.49
N LYS A 274 4.12 -6.59 16.33
CA LYS A 274 5.55 -6.83 16.07
C LYS A 274 6.00 -6.17 14.77
N ALA A 275 5.24 -6.37 13.69
CA ALA A 275 5.53 -5.78 12.39
C ALA A 275 5.51 -4.23 12.43
N PHE A 276 4.55 -3.65 13.15
CA PHE A 276 4.46 -2.21 13.40
C PHE A 276 5.71 -1.69 14.10
N HIS A 277 6.13 -2.31 15.22
CA HIS A 277 7.29 -1.83 15.98
C HIS A 277 8.62 -2.03 15.25
N ALA A 278 8.79 -3.14 14.53
CA ALA A 278 9.96 -3.36 13.69
C ALA A 278 10.06 -2.26 12.62
N GLN A 279 8.93 -1.95 11.95
CA GLN A 279 8.89 -0.87 10.97
C GLN A 279 9.12 0.49 11.61
N GLU A 280 8.46 0.80 12.73
CA GLU A 280 8.62 2.05 13.49
C GLU A 280 10.08 2.31 13.87
N LYS A 281 10.79 1.28 14.34
CA LYS A 281 12.23 1.35 14.63
C LYS A 281 13.07 1.65 13.38
N ARG A 282 12.67 1.12 12.22
CA ARG A 282 13.40 1.27 10.94
C ARG A 282 13.23 2.65 10.31
N ILE A 283 12.00 3.19 10.30
CA ILE A 283 11.67 4.43 9.57
C ILE A 283 11.26 5.61 10.46
N GLY A 284 11.19 5.40 11.77
CA GLY A 284 10.77 6.40 12.75
C GLY A 284 9.25 6.48 12.93
N ALA A 285 8.83 6.82 14.15
CA ALA A 285 7.42 6.88 14.57
C ALA A 285 6.56 7.91 13.81
N ASN A 286 7.19 8.88 13.13
CA ASN A 286 6.51 9.95 12.39
C ASN A 286 6.33 9.64 10.90
N SER A 287 6.67 8.43 10.44
CA SER A 287 6.54 8.08 9.01
C SER A 287 5.11 7.71 8.62
N PRO A 288 4.53 8.31 7.56
CA PRO A 288 3.24 7.90 7.01
C PRO A 288 3.20 6.47 6.49
N GLU A 289 4.35 5.86 6.20
CA GLU A 289 4.43 4.47 5.77
C GLU A 289 3.98 3.50 6.88
N LEU A 290 3.94 3.94 8.14
CA LEU A 290 3.36 3.16 9.25
C LEU A 290 1.83 3.00 9.14
N SER A 291 1.17 3.80 8.30
CA SER A 291 -0.30 3.77 8.14
C SER A 291 -0.84 2.41 7.71
N LEU A 292 -0.10 1.65 6.89
CA LEU A 292 -0.52 0.31 6.48
C LEU A 292 -0.67 -0.63 7.70
N TYR A 293 0.33 -0.63 8.58
CA TYR A 293 0.36 -1.45 9.79
C TYR A 293 -0.71 -0.99 10.80
N MET A 294 -0.86 0.32 10.98
CA MET A 294 -1.90 0.89 11.84
C MET A 294 -3.32 0.54 11.34
N LYS A 295 -3.53 0.50 10.02
CA LYS A 295 -4.83 0.11 9.44
C LYS A 295 -5.15 -1.36 9.72
N LEU A 296 -4.17 -2.25 9.63
CA LEU A 296 -4.35 -3.68 9.93
C LEU A 296 -4.66 -3.89 11.42
N LEU A 297 -3.92 -3.23 12.32
CA LEU A 297 -4.21 -3.24 13.75
C LEU A 297 -5.61 -2.70 14.08
N ALA A 298 -6.02 -1.60 13.44
CA ALA A 298 -7.37 -1.04 13.62
C ALA A 298 -8.46 -1.99 13.13
N GLY A 299 -8.20 -2.74 12.03
CA GLY A 299 -9.07 -3.81 11.55
C GLY A 299 -9.27 -4.91 12.58
N VAL A 300 -8.16 -5.44 13.13
CA VAL A 300 -8.19 -6.48 14.16
C VAL A 300 -8.91 -6.00 15.43
N TYR A 301 -8.61 -4.80 15.91
CA TYR A 301 -9.31 -4.21 17.06
C TYR A 301 -10.81 -4.06 16.81
N THR A 302 -11.20 -3.64 15.61
CA THR A 302 -12.62 -3.54 15.25
C THR A 302 -13.28 -4.93 15.28
N ALA A 303 -12.63 -5.95 14.73
CA ALA A 303 -13.12 -7.33 14.75
C ALA A 303 -13.22 -7.90 16.19
N GLN A 304 -12.36 -7.47 17.11
CA GLN A 304 -12.41 -7.79 18.54
C GLN A 304 -13.46 -6.96 19.32
N GLY A 305 -14.14 -6.00 18.69
CA GLY A 305 -15.08 -5.07 19.36
C GLY A 305 -14.41 -3.93 20.15
N ARG A 306 -13.11 -3.69 19.94
CA ARG A 306 -12.29 -2.67 20.61
C ARG A 306 -12.25 -1.37 19.80
N SER A 307 -13.42 -0.73 19.69
CA SER A 307 -13.61 0.48 18.87
C SER A 307 -12.76 1.68 19.30
N THR A 308 -12.45 1.79 20.60
CA THR A 308 -11.65 2.88 21.16
C THR A 308 -10.21 2.86 20.67
N GLU A 309 -9.58 1.70 20.66
CA GLU A 309 -8.21 1.52 20.18
C GLU A 309 -8.13 1.67 18.67
N ALA A 310 -9.13 1.17 17.92
CA ALA A 310 -9.22 1.40 16.50
C ALA A 310 -9.34 2.90 16.17
N GLU A 311 -10.20 3.64 16.87
CA GLU A 311 -10.35 5.09 16.68
C GLU A 311 -9.05 5.85 16.99
N ALA A 312 -8.31 5.44 18.03
CA ALA A 312 -7.02 6.03 18.36
C ALA A 312 -6.00 5.83 17.23
N LEU A 313 -5.92 4.64 16.64
CA LEU A 313 -5.06 4.37 15.48
C LEU A 313 -5.46 5.21 14.25
N TYR A 314 -6.76 5.36 13.98
CA TYR A 314 -7.23 6.24 12.91
C TYR A 314 -6.91 7.71 13.16
N LYS A 315 -6.96 8.19 14.41
CA LYS A 315 -6.52 9.55 14.77
C LYS A 315 -5.01 9.73 14.53
N LEU A 316 -4.20 8.74 14.92
CA LEU A 316 -2.75 8.78 14.71
C LEU A 316 -2.38 8.76 13.22
N MET A 317 -3.00 7.89 12.41
CA MET A 317 -2.79 7.90 10.95
C MET A 317 -3.11 9.26 10.34
N ARG A 318 -4.25 9.87 10.73
CA ARG A 318 -4.61 11.21 10.26
C ARG A 318 -3.57 12.27 10.65
N ALA A 319 -2.99 12.16 11.86
CA ALA A 319 -1.92 13.05 12.31
C ALA A 319 -0.64 12.86 11.47
N LEU A 320 -0.19 11.62 11.26
CA LEU A 320 1.00 11.32 10.45
C LEU A 320 0.87 11.83 9.02
N PHE A 321 -0.29 11.60 8.39
CA PHE A 321 -0.55 12.14 7.06
C PHE A 321 -0.62 13.66 7.06
N ARG A 322 -1.27 14.28 8.07
CA ARG A 322 -1.30 15.73 8.20
C ARG A 322 0.11 16.31 8.26
N ASP A 323 1.01 15.71 9.03
CA ASP A 323 2.34 16.26 9.29
C ASP A 323 3.27 16.03 8.08
N ALA A 324 3.30 14.83 7.51
CA ALA A 324 4.16 14.54 6.35
C ALA A 324 3.70 15.20 5.04
N PHE A 325 2.38 15.32 4.83
CA PHE A 325 1.90 16.16 3.75
C PHE A 325 2.10 17.64 4.09
N GLY A 326 1.98 18.07 5.35
CA GLY A 326 2.31 19.43 5.78
C GLY A 326 3.71 19.91 5.38
N GLU A 327 4.74 19.07 5.54
CA GLU A 327 6.11 19.40 5.12
C GLU A 327 6.28 19.47 3.59
N ARG A 328 5.73 18.50 2.84
CA ARG A 328 5.74 18.54 1.36
C ARG A 328 4.97 19.73 0.80
N ARG A 329 3.91 20.14 1.49
CA ARG A 329 3.07 21.30 1.20
C ARG A 329 3.81 22.62 1.36
N TYR A 330 4.68 22.73 2.38
CA TYR A 330 5.54 23.90 2.59
C TYR A 330 6.58 24.07 1.46
N ALA A 331 7.15 22.97 0.97
CA ALA A 331 8.13 23.00 -0.13
C ALA A 331 7.50 23.37 -1.49
N ALA A 332 6.23 22.98 -1.74
CA ALA A 332 5.52 23.35 -2.96
C ALA A 332 5.15 24.85 -3.02
N ASN A 333 4.91 25.48 -1.87
CA ASN A 333 4.55 26.90 -1.77
C ASN A 333 5.68 27.87 -2.16
N GLN A 334 6.92 27.41 -2.30
CA GLN A 334 8.06 28.26 -2.68
C GLN A 334 8.18 28.53 -4.19
N LYS A 335 7.45 27.80 -5.05
CA LYS A 335 7.69 27.81 -6.51
C LYS A 335 6.65 28.55 -7.36
N THR A 336 5.55 29.04 -6.79
CA THR A 336 4.44 29.61 -7.57
C THR A 336 4.28 31.09 -7.26
N ASN A 337 4.39 31.95 -8.27
CA ASN A 337 4.13 33.38 -8.13
C ASN A 337 2.61 33.64 -7.98
N ARG A 338 2.16 33.96 -6.76
CA ARG A 338 0.73 34.20 -6.43
C ARG A 338 0.41 35.68 -6.23
N SER A 339 1.19 36.58 -6.83
CA SER A 339 1.05 38.03 -6.68
C SER A 339 -0.30 38.59 -7.13
N PHE A 340 -1.11 37.81 -7.83
CA PHE A 340 -2.40 38.20 -8.37
C PHE A 340 -3.60 37.74 -7.53
N ASP A 341 -3.40 36.81 -6.57
CA ASP A 341 -4.49 36.12 -5.86
C ASP A 341 -4.65 36.52 -4.39
N VAL A 342 -3.55 36.92 -3.74
CA VAL A 342 -3.53 37.23 -2.31
C VAL A 342 -3.45 38.73 -2.09
N ASP A 343 -4.61 39.37 -1.97
CA ASP A 343 -4.71 40.71 -1.41
C ASP A 343 -4.29 40.66 0.07
N ARG A 344 -3.11 41.23 0.36
CA ARG A 344 -2.41 41.48 1.65
C ARG A 344 -3.10 40.95 2.93
N PRO A 345 -2.44 40.12 3.77
CA PRO A 345 -2.97 39.76 5.07
C PRO A 345 -3.10 41.01 5.97
N VAL A 346 -4.19 41.08 6.75
CA VAL A 346 -4.26 42.01 7.89
C VAL A 346 -3.74 41.30 9.12
N SER A 347 -2.95 41.97 9.95
CA SER A 347 -2.44 41.44 11.22
C SER A 347 -1.93 42.57 12.12
N PRO A 348 -1.51 42.30 13.37
CA PRO A 348 -0.79 43.30 14.18
C PRO A 348 0.45 43.88 13.50
N GLN A 349 1.06 43.12 12.57
CA GLN A 349 2.21 43.55 11.78
C GLN A 349 1.80 44.31 10.50
N PHE A 350 0.55 44.18 10.05
CA PHE A 350 0.01 44.77 8.83
C PHE A 350 -1.32 45.48 9.09
N VAL A 351 -1.26 46.60 9.81
CA VAL A 351 -2.45 47.38 10.19
C VAL A 351 -2.88 48.33 9.06
N LEU A 352 -4.16 48.31 8.71
CA LEU A 352 -4.75 49.22 7.73
C LEU A 352 -4.95 50.63 8.32
N SER A 353 -4.72 51.66 7.50
CA SER A 353 -5.03 53.05 7.86
C SER A 353 -6.52 53.23 8.18
N ASN A 354 -6.81 54.18 9.07
CA ASN A 354 -8.19 54.58 9.39
C ASN A 354 -8.98 55.15 8.21
N LYS A 355 -8.29 55.52 7.11
CA LYS A 355 -8.90 55.97 5.84
C LYS A 355 -9.02 54.85 4.81
N TYR A 356 -8.54 53.64 5.10
CA TYR A 356 -8.57 52.55 4.13
C TYR A 356 -10.02 52.16 3.77
N LYS A 357 -10.30 52.18 2.47
CA LYS A 357 -11.57 51.75 1.89
C LYS A 357 -11.31 51.22 0.48
N PRO A 358 -11.66 49.96 0.17
CA PRO A 358 -11.55 49.45 -1.19
C PRO A 358 -12.40 50.27 -2.15
N LYS A 359 -11.87 50.53 -3.35
CA LYS A 359 -12.54 51.38 -4.37
C LYS A 359 -13.61 50.60 -5.14
N ASP A 360 -13.51 49.28 -5.15
CA ASP A 360 -14.33 48.32 -5.90
C ASP A 360 -15.41 47.65 -5.03
N LEU A 361 -15.83 48.29 -3.93
CA LEU A 361 -16.92 47.78 -3.11
C LEU A 361 -18.25 47.83 -3.87
N VAL A 362 -18.92 46.70 -3.94
CA VAL A 362 -20.25 46.53 -4.51
C VAL A 362 -21.21 46.00 -3.47
N ARG A 363 -22.50 46.30 -3.63
CA ARG A 363 -23.53 45.76 -2.72
C ARG A 363 -23.86 44.33 -3.14
N ALA A 364 -23.86 43.41 -2.18
CA ALA A 364 -23.92 41.98 -2.47
C ALA A 364 -25.29 41.54 -3.03
N GLU A 365 -26.38 42.26 -2.73
CA GLU A 365 -27.72 41.95 -3.26
C GLU A 365 -27.82 42.12 -4.77
N ARG A 366 -26.96 42.97 -5.38
CA ARG A 366 -26.93 43.13 -6.84
C ARG A 366 -26.51 41.85 -7.56
N TYR A 367 -25.88 40.93 -6.85
CA TYR A 367 -25.45 39.62 -7.34
C TYR A 367 -26.29 38.49 -6.73
N PHE A 368 -27.50 38.79 -6.25
CA PHE A 368 -28.44 37.83 -5.67
C PHE A 368 -27.95 37.13 -4.38
N VAL A 369 -26.98 37.71 -3.67
CA VAL A 369 -26.59 37.22 -2.34
C VAL A 369 -27.69 37.57 -1.33
N PRO A 370 -28.30 36.59 -0.63
CA PRO A 370 -29.27 36.86 0.41
C PRO A 370 -28.62 37.61 1.59
N LEU A 371 -29.30 38.62 2.12
CA LEU A 371 -28.75 39.50 3.16
C LEU A 371 -29.50 39.34 4.49
N SER A 372 -28.79 39.41 5.62
CA SER A 372 -29.44 39.46 6.96
C SER A 372 -29.69 40.88 7.47
N LYS A 373 -29.20 41.91 6.76
CA LYS A 373 -29.35 43.33 7.08
C LYS A 373 -29.77 44.14 5.84
N SER A 374 -30.05 45.44 6.03
CA SER A 374 -30.36 46.37 4.93
C SER A 374 -29.20 46.46 3.93
N PRO A 375 -29.44 46.41 2.61
CA PRO A 375 -28.38 46.41 1.58
C PRO A 375 -27.50 47.67 1.58
N ASN A 376 -27.94 48.75 2.23
CA ASN A 376 -27.23 50.02 2.24
C ASN A 376 -26.11 50.10 3.30
N VAL A 377 -26.09 49.19 4.29
CA VAL A 377 -25.05 49.19 5.31
C VAL A 377 -23.74 48.64 4.75
N ASP A 378 -22.61 49.11 5.28
CA ASP A 378 -21.28 48.70 4.81
C ASP A 378 -21.08 47.18 4.91
N GLU A 379 -21.61 46.56 5.97
CA GLU A 379 -21.56 45.11 6.19
C GLU A 379 -22.24 44.29 5.09
N MET A 380 -23.10 44.87 4.25
CA MET A 380 -23.74 44.16 3.12
C MET A 380 -23.01 44.39 1.79
N LYS A 381 -21.82 44.98 1.83
CA LYS A 381 -20.96 45.19 0.68
C LYS A 381 -19.78 44.23 0.72
N VAL A 382 -19.30 43.84 -0.45
CA VAL A 382 -18.07 43.05 -0.63
C VAL A 382 -17.27 43.67 -1.79
N ARG A 383 -15.98 43.37 -1.89
CA ARG A 383 -15.21 43.76 -3.07
C ARG A 383 -15.69 43.01 -4.30
N LEU A 384 -15.58 43.66 -5.46
CA LEU A 384 -15.84 43.01 -6.73
C LEU A 384 -14.81 41.89 -6.98
N ALA A 385 -13.53 42.16 -6.76
CA ALA A 385 -12.42 41.19 -6.82
C ALA A 385 -12.52 40.23 -8.02
N LEU A 386 -12.28 40.77 -9.23
CA LEU A 386 -12.28 40.01 -10.48
C LEU A 386 -11.02 39.15 -10.60
N ASP A 387 -11.15 37.95 -11.15
CA ASP A 387 -10.00 37.10 -11.48
C ASP A 387 -9.30 37.63 -12.75
N ASN A 388 -7.96 37.55 -12.83
CA ASN A 388 -7.15 38.20 -13.87
C ASN A 388 -7.14 37.49 -15.25
N GLU A 389 -8.01 36.52 -15.50
CA GLU A 389 -8.16 35.91 -16.82
C GLU A 389 -9.49 36.32 -17.48
N ALA A 390 -9.36 37.24 -18.44
CA ALA A 390 -10.38 37.73 -19.36
C ALA A 390 -11.45 38.69 -18.78
N GLU A 391 -11.33 39.94 -19.21
CA GLU A 391 -12.18 41.12 -19.01
C GLU A 391 -13.64 40.98 -19.53
N VAL A 392 -14.23 39.77 -19.56
CA VAL A 392 -15.44 39.52 -20.36
C VAL A 392 -16.72 39.29 -19.55
N ASP A 393 -16.69 38.99 -18.23
CA ASP A 393 -17.96 38.99 -17.47
C ASP A 393 -17.81 39.16 -15.94
N ALA A 394 -18.03 40.39 -15.45
CA ALA A 394 -18.03 40.69 -14.01
C ALA A 394 -19.22 40.06 -13.26
N GLU A 395 -20.30 39.73 -13.99
CA GLU A 395 -21.47 39.07 -13.42
C GLU A 395 -21.21 37.58 -13.11
N GLU A 396 -20.18 36.98 -13.73
CA GLU A 396 -19.83 35.57 -13.51
C GLU A 396 -18.50 35.36 -12.77
N ASN A 397 -17.54 36.29 -12.84
CA ASN A 397 -16.17 36.05 -12.35
C ASN A 397 -15.76 36.96 -11.19
N SER A 398 -16.75 37.42 -10.40
CA SER A 398 -16.54 38.25 -9.21
C SER A 398 -16.79 37.48 -7.91
N LEU A 399 -16.17 37.92 -6.82
CA LEU A 399 -16.44 37.42 -5.46
C LEU A 399 -17.94 37.33 -5.13
N PRO A 400 -18.77 38.41 -5.28
CA PRO A 400 -20.18 38.34 -4.95
C PRO A 400 -20.97 37.33 -5.81
N ALA A 401 -20.64 37.20 -7.10
CA ALA A 401 -21.26 36.20 -7.97
C ALA A 401 -20.89 34.76 -7.57
N ARG A 402 -19.63 34.53 -7.18
CA ARG A 402 -19.16 33.23 -6.66
C ARG A 402 -19.83 32.89 -5.33
N LEU A 403 -19.95 33.87 -4.43
CA LEU A 403 -20.63 33.71 -3.15
C LEU A 403 -22.10 33.35 -3.33
N ALA A 404 -22.81 34.02 -4.24
CA ALA A 404 -24.22 33.73 -4.51
C ALA A 404 -24.44 32.29 -4.99
N ARG A 405 -23.55 31.78 -5.86
CA ARG A 405 -23.60 30.39 -6.35
C ARG A 405 -23.29 29.38 -5.24
N LEU A 406 -22.28 29.64 -4.42
CA LEU A 406 -21.96 28.79 -3.26
C LEU A 406 -23.14 28.73 -2.27
N ILE A 407 -23.73 29.89 -1.95
CA ILE A 407 -24.91 29.97 -1.09
C ILE A 407 -26.08 29.19 -1.70
N SER A 408 -26.38 29.39 -2.99
CA SER A 408 -27.47 28.70 -3.67
C SER A 408 -27.29 27.18 -3.64
N LEU A 409 -26.07 26.69 -3.95
CA LEU A 409 -25.70 25.29 -3.87
C LEU A 409 -25.96 24.73 -2.46
N CYS A 410 -25.36 25.34 -1.44
CA CYS A 410 -25.46 24.82 -0.08
C CYS A 410 -26.85 24.94 0.52
N GLN A 411 -27.63 25.97 0.16
CA GLN A 411 -29.04 26.04 0.53
C GLN A 411 -29.84 24.87 -0.06
N SER A 412 -29.60 24.53 -1.33
CA SER A 412 -30.30 23.44 -2.01
C SER A 412 -29.98 22.06 -1.42
N GLU A 413 -28.73 21.82 -1.03
CA GLU A 413 -28.29 20.55 -0.44
C GLU A 413 -28.69 20.43 1.05
N ALA A 414 -28.56 21.51 1.81
CA ALA A 414 -28.79 21.49 3.25
C ALA A 414 -30.27 21.63 3.64
N GLY A 415 -31.07 22.31 2.81
CA GLY A 415 -32.43 22.74 3.15
C GLY A 415 -32.47 23.83 4.23
N GLU A 416 -31.35 24.54 4.44
CA GLU A 416 -31.21 25.61 5.43
C GLU A 416 -31.16 26.97 4.72
N ARG A 417 -31.67 28.03 5.36
CA ARG A 417 -31.61 29.38 4.79
C ARG A 417 -30.26 30.01 5.10
N LEU A 418 -29.52 30.41 4.08
CA LEU A 418 -28.24 31.10 4.22
C LEU A 418 -28.38 32.59 3.89
N SER A 419 -27.56 33.41 4.53
CA SER A 419 -27.46 34.83 4.21
C SER A 419 -26.13 35.43 4.65
N LEU A 420 -25.67 36.45 3.93
CA LEU A 420 -24.54 37.28 4.31
C LEU A 420 -24.88 38.09 5.57
N ARG A 421 -24.05 37.93 6.60
CA ARG A 421 -24.13 38.69 7.86
C ARG A 421 -23.21 39.89 7.90
N SER A 422 -22.01 39.75 7.33
CA SER A 422 -21.00 40.81 7.30
C SER A 422 -19.98 40.53 6.20
N GLY A 423 -19.86 41.42 5.23
CA GLY A 423 -18.80 41.50 4.23
C GLY A 423 -17.77 42.54 4.64
N TYR A 424 -17.90 43.77 4.15
CA TYR A 424 -17.01 44.88 4.44
C TYR A 424 -17.36 45.60 5.76
N ARG A 425 -16.36 45.86 6.60
CA ARG A 425 -16.50 46.76 7.76
C ARG A 425 -15.55 47.94 7.62
N SER A 426 -16.05 49.18 7.69
CA SER A 426 -15.18 50.35 7.75
C SER A 426 -14.42 50.43 9.08
N PHE A 427 -13.33 51.20 9.11
CA PHE A 427 -12.53 51.38 10.34
C PHE A 427 -13.40 51.82 11.54
N ASN A 428 -14.31 52.78 11.33
CA ASN A 428 -15.23 53.26 12.36
C ASN A 428 -16.19 52.16 12.82
N THR A 429 -16.76 51.39 11.88
CA THR A 429 -17.64 50.26 12.22
C THR A 429 -16.91 49.21 13.03
N GLN A 430 -15.67 48.88 12.66
CA GLN A 430 -14.83 47.94 13.40
C GLN A 430 -14.48 48.46 14.78
N ARG A 431 -14.13 49.74 14.92
CA ARG A 431 -13.84 50.39 16.20
C ARG A 431 -15.04 50.29 17.14
N ASP A 432 -16.24 50.61 16.65
CA ASP A 432 -17.46 50.60 17.46
C ASP A 432 -17.89 49.16 17.83
N LEU A 433 -17.59 48.18 16.97
CA LEU A 433 -17.77 46.76 17.30
C LEU A 433 -16.76 46.28 18.36
N PHE A 434 -15.47 46.60 18.17
CA PHE A 434 -14.41 46.24 19.09
C PHE A 434 -14.62 46.87 20.47
N ALA A 435 -15.08 48.12 20.55
CA ALA A 435 -15.43 48.76 21.81
C ALA A 435 -16.55 48.01 22.55
N ARG A 436 -17.52 47.43 21.83
CA ARG A 436 -18.65 46.70 22.43
C ARG A 436 -18.31 45.29 22.89
N ILE A 437 -17.55 44.54 22.09
CA ILE A 437 -17.34 43.09 22.31
C ILE A 437 -15.88 42.62 22.22
N GLY A 438 -14.92 43.53 22.07
CA GLY A 438 -13.49 43.19 21.94
C GLY A 438 -12.92 42.48 23.16
N HIS A 439 -13.45 42.76 24.36
CA HIS A 439 -13.07 42.06 25.61
C HIS A 439 -13.38 40.55 25.58
N LYS A 440 -14.21 40.08 24.64
CA LYS A 440 -14.51 38.65 24.45
C LYS A 440 -13.46 37.91 23.62
N GLY A 441 -12.47 38.62 23.06
CA GLY A 441 -11.36 38.02 22.30
C GLY A 441 -11.71 37.48 20.91
N ARG A 442 -12.95 37.64 20.44
CA ARG A 442 -13.44 37.17 19.11
C ARG A 442 -13.50 38.26 18.04
N VAL A 443 -12.98 39.46 18.34
CA VAL A 443 -13.00 40.60 17.41
C VAL A 443 -11.66 41.28 17.47
N THR A 444 -11.05 41.54 16.31
CA THR A 444 -9.77 42.22 16.21
C THR A 444 -9.92 43.75 16.32
N PRO A 445 -8.88 44.48 16.78
CA PRO A 445 -8.87 45.94 16.80
C PRO A 445 -9.10 46.54 15.40
N PRO A 446 -9.58 47.80 15.32
CA PRO A 446 -9.72 48.48 14.05
C PRO A 446 -8.36 48.63 13.35
N GLY A 447 -8.33 48.30 12.07
CA GLY A 447 -7.12 48.20 11.25
C GLY A 447 -6.62 46.75 11.06
N MET A 448 -7.10 45.79 11.85
CA MET A 448 -6.62 44.40 11.85
C MET A 448 -7.71 43.36 11.49
N SER A 449 -8.88 43.81 11.05
CA SER A 449 -10.03 42.94 10.76
C SER A 449 -10.07 42.54 9.29
N GLU A 450 -10.20 41.25 8.99
CA GLU A 450 -10.27 40.78 7.59
C GLU A 450 -11.44 41.39 6.83
N HIS A 451 -12.54 41.69 7.53
CA HIS A 451 -13.69 42.40 6.94
C HIS A 451 -13.33 43.81 6.45
N GLN A 452 -12.29 44.46 6.98
CA GLN A 452 -11.85 45.77 6.46
C GLN A 452 -11.26 45.67 5.06
N LEU A 453 -10.81 44.48 4.63
CA LEU A 453 -10.37 44.23 3.26
C LEU A 453 -11.56 44.08 2.30
N GLY A 454 -12.77 43.81 2.80
CA GLY A 454 -13.97 43.56 1.98
C GLY A 454 -13.93 42.24 1.21
N LEU A 455 -13.00 41.34 1.56
CA LEU A 455 -12.80 40.01 0.96
C LEU A 455 -13.23 38.86 1.89
N ALA A 456 -13.59 39.17 3.13
CA ALA A 456 -14.09 38.20 4.10
C ALA A 456 -15.60 38.32 4.23
N VAL A 457 -16.27 37.18 4.49
CA VAL A 457 -17.71 37.10 4.65
C VAL A 457 -18.08 36.24 5.86
N ASP A 458 -18.97 36.77 6.69
CA ASP A 458 -19.65 36.03 7.76
C ASP A 458 -20.99 35.51 7.22
N ILE A 459 -21.26 34.22 7.40
CA ILE A 459 -22.49 33.58 6.92
C ILE A 459 -23.41 33.20 8.08
N ASP A 460 -24.67 33.61 7.96
CA ASP A 460 -25.76 33.15 8.83
C ASP A 460 -26.41 31.89 8.26
N VAL A 461 -26.81 30.98 9.15
CA VAL A 461 -27.70 29.83 8.90
C VAL A 461 -28.97 30.05 9.72
N ASN A 462 -30.13 30.13 9.05
CA ASN A 462 -31.44 30.34 9.68
C ASN A 462 -31.47 31.54 10.64
N GLY A 463 -30.79 32.64 10.29
CA GLY A 463 -30.79 33.89 11.06
C GLY A 463 -29.83 33.92 12.25
N ARG A 464 -28.96 32.92 12.41
CA ARG A 464 -27.87 32.91 13.40
C ARG A 464 -26.54 32.60 12.72
N LEU A 465 -25.43 32.90 13.41
CA LEU A 465 -24.11 32.45 12.96
C LEU A 465 -24.09 30.95 12.67
N MET A 466 -23.46 30.59 11.55
CA MET A 466 -23.17 29.20 11.18
C MET A 466 -22.45 28.48 12.31
N ARG A 467 -22.74 27.20 12.51
CA ARG A 467 -22.08 26.31 13.48
C ARG A 467 -21.51 25.11 12.75
N GLN A 468 -20.49 24.48 13.33
CA GLN A 468 -19.91 23.25 12.78
C GLN A 468 -20.92 22.11 12.61
N SER A 469 -21.95 22.06 13.45
CA SER A 469 -23.03 21.06 13.39
C SER A 469 -24.00 21.26 12.23
N ASP A 470 -23.97 22.42 11.56
CA ASP A 470 -24.94 22.76 10.52
C ASP A 470 -24.62 22.00 9.23
N LYS A 471 -25.67 21.59 8.49
CA LYS A 471 -25.48 20.89 7.21
C LYS A 471 -24.82 21.81 6.19
N SER A 472 -25.18 23.09 6.22
CA SER A 472 -24.58 24.11 5.37
C SER A 472 -23.09 24.33 5.64
N TYR A 473 -22.62 24.15 6.89
CA TYR A 473 -21.19 24.21 7.19
C TYR A 473 -20.43 23.09 6.48
N ARG A 474 -20.96 21.86 6.54
CA ARG A 474 -20.38 20.70 5.83
C ARG A 474 -20.31 20.96 4.33
N CYS A 475 -21.38 21.50 3.74
CA CYS A 475 -21.36 21.88 2.32
C CYS A 475 -20.30 22.94 2.00
N PHE A 476 -20.16 23.98 2.83
CA PHE A 476 -19.10 24.98 2.65
C PHE A 476 -17.70 24.36 2.79
N GLU A 477 -17.47 23.51 3.79
CA GLU A 477 -16.19 22.80 4.00
C GLU A 477 -15.79 21.93 2.80
N GLU A 478 -16.78 21.35 2.11
CA GLU A 478 -16.59 20.51 0.92
C GLU A 478 -16.46 21.30 -0.37
N ASN A 479 -17.10 22.47 -0.50
CA ASN A 479 -17.24 23.15 -1.79
C ASN A 479 -16.62 24.56 -1.87
N ALA A 480 -16.44 25.27 -0.76
CA ALA A 480 -16.06 26.70 -0.76
C ALA A 480 -14.78 27.00 -1.56
N PHE A 481 -13.80 26.10 -1.53
CA PHE A 481 -12.54 26.24 -2.26
C PHE A 481 -12.75 26.29 -3.79
N ARG A 482 -13.77 25.61 -4.32
CA ARG A 482 -14.13 25.64 -5.75
C ARG A 482 -14.65 27.00 -6.19
N PHE A 483 -15.11 27.81 -5.24
CA PHE A 483 -15.62 29.16 -5.43
C PHE A 483 -14.62 30.23 -4.95
N GLY A 484 -13.39 29.85 -4.63
CA GLY A 484 -12.33 30.77 -4.23
C GLY A 484 -12.33 31.15 -2.75
N PHE A 485 -13.02 30.40 -1.89
CA PHE A 485 -13.11 30.68 -0.46
C PHE A 485 -12.35 29.66 0.39
N ILE A 486 -11.70 30.14 1.45
CA ILE A 486 -11.08 29.33 2.51
C ILE A 486 -11.66 29.72 3.87
N LEU A 487 -11.68 28.78 4.82
CA LEU A 487 -12.07 29.06 6.20
C LEU A 487 -10.92 29.78 6.92
N SER A 488 -11.09 31.03 7.36
CA SER A 488 -9.99 31.79 7.98
C SER A 488 -9.64 31.34 9.39
N TYR A 489 -10.63 30.82 10.12
CA TYR A 489 -10.48 30.52 11.53
C TYR A 489 -10.95 29.08 11.82
N PRO A 490 -10.17 28.05 11.42
CA PRO A 490 -10.47 26.64 11.67
C PRO A 490 -10.20 26.22 13.12
N PRO A 491 -10.67 25.04 13.57
CA PRO A 491 -10.39 24.54 14.92
C PRO A 491 -8.89 24.45 15.21
N GLY A 492 -8.46 24.92 16.39
CA GLY A 492 -7.07 24.85 16.83
C GLY A 492 -6.15 25.95 16.29
N ASN A 493 -6.69 27.00 15.65
CA ASN A 493 -5.91 28.19 15.32
C ASN A 493 -5.64 29.07 16.57
N ASN A 494 -4.54 29.84 16.56
CA ASN A 494 -4.13 30.74 17.65
C ASN A 494 -4.10 32.22 17.21
N TYR A 495 -4.81 32.56 16.14
CA TYR A 495 -4.75 33.90 15.55
C TYR A 495 -5.65 34.90 16.29
N LEU A 496 -6.78 34.45 16.81
CA LEU A 496 -7.65 35.24 17.68
C LEU A 496 -7.25 35.04 19.15
N PRO A 497 -7.22 36.10 19.97
CA PRO A 497 -6.74 36.03 21.36
C PRO A 497 -7.72 35.39 22.35
N GLY A 498 -8.95 35.03 21.92
CA GLY A 498 -9.97 34.43 22.78
C GLY A 498 -9.86 32.91 22.95
N GLU A 499 -10.46 32.37 24.01
CA GLU A 499 -10.50 30.92 24.32
C GLU A 499 -11.21 30.06 23.26
N ASP A 500 -11.99 30.67 22.37
CA ASP A 500 -12.72 30.02 21.27
C ASP A 500 -12.43 30.78 19.97
N SER A 501 -11.38 30.34 19.28
CA SER A 501 -10.87 30.93 18.04
C SER A 501 -11.49 30.33 16.78
N PHE A 502 -12.40 29.36 16.90
CA PHE A 502 -13.04 28.69 15.79
C PHE A 502 -14.28 29.46 15.33
N GLU A 503 -14.26 29.94 14.09
CA GLU A 503 -15.37 30.69 13.50
C GLU A 503 -15.88 30.00 12.22
N PRO A 504 -16.75 28.97 12.33
CA PRO A 504 -17.28 28.24 11.16
C PRO A 504 -18.06 29.12 10.18
N TRP A 505 -18.44 30.33 10.59
CA TRP A 505 -19.15 31.30 9.76
C TRP A 505 -18.24 32.19 8.91
N HIS A 506 -16.93 32.24 9.19
CA HIS A 506 -16.03 33.27 8.65
C HIS A 506 -15.17 32.75 7.49
N TRP A 507 -15.47 33.19 6.28
CA TRP A 507 -14.84 32.71 5.05
C TRP A 507 -14.12 33.82 4.29
N ARG A 508 -12.90 33.55 3.86
CA ARG A 508 -12.03 34.49 3.13
C ARG A 508 -11.96 34.13 1.65
N TYR A 509 -12.24 35.11 0.79
CA TYR A 509 -11.98 35.00 -0.65
C TYR A 509 -10.50 35.20 -0.94
N VAL A 510 -9.93 34.31 -1.76
CA VAL A 510 -8.51 34.28 -2.15
C VAL A 510 -8.31 33.94 -3.62
N SER A 511 -9.35 34.00 -4.47
CA SER A 511 -9.39 33.42 -5.82
C SER A 511 -9.47 31.88 -5.84
N ILE A 512 -9.94 31.33 -6.97
CA ILE A 512 -10.08 29.87 -7.15
C ILE A 512 -8.73 29.18 -7.09
N GLU A 513 -7.72 29.72 -7.78
CA GLU A 513 -6.42 29.08 -7.91
C GLU A 513 -5.75 28.95 -6.55
N THR A 514 -5.75 30.03 -5.77
CA THR A 514 -5.14 30.02 -4.44
C THR A 514 -5.98 29.26 -3.42
N ALA A 515 -7.32 29.25 -3.52
CA ALA A 515 -8.15 28.41 -2.64
C ALA A 515 -7.95 26.91 -2.94
N ARG A 516 -7.82 26.53 -4.21
CA ARG A 516 -7.45 25.17 -4.62
C ARG A 516 -6.06 24.80 -4.13
N LEU A 517 -5.09 25.70 -4.29
CA LEU A 517 -3.73 25.51 -3.78
C LEU A 517 -3.75 25.32 -2.25
N TYR A 518 -4.51 26.10 -1.50
CA TYR A 518 -4.66 25.91 -0.06
C TYR A 518 -5.28 24.54 0.28
N ARG A 519 -6.29 24.10 -0.48
CA ARG A 519 -6.98 22.82 -0.26
C ARG A 519 -6.08 21.62 -0.56
N GLU A 520 -5.34 21.68 -1.66
CA GLU A 520 -4.50 20.59 -2.13
C GLU A 520 -3.18 20.54 -1.36
N VAL A 521 -2.56 21.72 -1.18
CA VAL A 521 -1.21 21.84 -0.67
C VAL A 521 -0.98 22.92 0.40
N GLY A 522 -2.03 23.42 1.05
CA GLY A 522 -1.90 24.40 2.15
C GLY A 522 -1.62 23.78 3.53
N PRO A 523 -1.04 24.57 4.46
CA PRO A 523 -0.86 24.14 5.85
C PRO A 523 -2.22 23.95 6.54
N VAL A 524 -2.40 22.77 7.15
CA VAL A 524 -3.66 22.37 7.78
C VAL A 524 -3.92 23.26 9.00
N GLY A 525 -5.10 23.88 9.04
CA GLY A 525 -5.51 24.70 10.19
C GLY A 525 -4.80 26.05 10.31
N ARG A 526 -3.96 26.42 9.33
CA ARG A 526 -3.14 27.65 9.37
C ARG A 526 -3.32 28.53 8.13
N PRO A 527 -4.54 28.96 7.80
CA PRO A 527 -4.82 29.77 6.62
C PRO A 527 -4.11 31.13 6.65
N GLN A 528 -3.96 31.76 7.81
CA GLN A 528 -3.28 33.05 7.94
C GLN A 528 -1.78 32.97 7.64
N GLU A 529 -1.12 31.87 8.05
CA GLU A 529 0.28 31.62 7.68
C GLU A 529 0.43 31.40 6.17
N PHE A 530 -0.50 30.66 5.56
CA PHE A 530 -0.54 30.46 4.12
C PHE A 530 -0.75 31.77 3.33
N LEU A 531 -1.56 32.69 3.85
CA LEU A 531 -1.78 34.01 3.26
C LEU A 531 -0.59 34.94 3.46
N ALA A 532 0.21 34.74 4.51
CA ALA A 532 1.40 35.53 4.81
C ALA A 532 2.69 35.03 4.11
N SER A 533 2.71 33.80 3.59
CA SER A 533 3.90 33.10 3.08
C SER A 533 4.34 33.51 1.66
N LEU A 534 4.31 34.81 1.32
CA LEU A 534 4.93 35.29 0.07
C LEU A 534 6.37 35.74 0.33
N GLU A 535 7.31 35.23 -0.46
CA GLU A 535 8.77 35.44 -0.31
C GLU A 535 9.17 36.93 -0.21
N CYS A 536 8.44 37.82 -0.89
CA CYS A 536 8.67 39.26 -0.81
C CYS A 536 8.35 39.85 0.57
N TYR A 537 7.29 39.40 1.25
CA TYR A 537 6.94 39.90 2.59
C TYR A 537 7.93 39.39 3.65
N GLU A 538 8.43 38.16 3.53
CA GLU A 538 9.48 37.63 4.41
C GLU A 538 10.80 38.41 4.26
N LYS A 539 11.22 38.69 3.02
CA LYS A 539 12.44 39.47 2.73
C LYS A 539 12.33 40.92 3.21
N GLN A 540 11.18 41.56 3.04
CA GLN A 540 10.97 42.94 3.52
C GLN A 540 10.90 43.02 5.06
N ALA A 541 10.23 42.06 5.70
CA ALA A 541 10.18 41.97 7.17
C ALA A 541 11.59 41.75 7.77
N ALA A 542 12.41 40.89 7.14
CA ALA A 542 13.81 40.69 7.54
C ALA A 542 14.68 41.95 7.40
N ASN A 543 14.34 42.82 6.44
CA ASN A 543 15.07 44.07 6.16
C ASN A 543 14.51 45.31 6.87
N GLY A 544 13.44 45.16 7.68
CA GLY A 544 12.81 46.28 8.39
C GLY A 544 12.15 47.34 7.48
N VAL A 545 11.92 47.00 6.20
CA VAL A 545 11.30 47.88 5.22
C VAL A 545 9.81 47.58 5.19
N PHE A 546 8.98 48.54 5.60
CA PHE A 546 7.53 48.41 5.59
C PHE A 546 6.92 49.44 4.63
N PRO A 547 6.09 49.04 3.65
CA PRO A 547 5.46 50.01 2.75
C PRO A 547 4.51 50.93 3.53
N ILE A 548 4.62 52.22 3.25
CA ILE A 548 3.83 53.29 3.87
C ILE A 548 2.40 53.24 3.31
N VAL A 549 1.41 53.44 4.17
CA VAL A 549 0.00 53.28 3.80
C VAL A 549 -0.41 54.31 2.74
N GLY A 550 -0.80 53.83 1.56
CA GLY A 550 -1.25 54.66 0.43
C GLY A 550 -0.48 54.43 -0.88
N GLU A 551 0.65 53.73 -0.82
CA GLU A 551 1.42 53.31 -2.00
C GLU A 551 0.89 51.99 -2.59
N ARG A 552 1.22 51.72 -3.86
CA ARG A 552 0.95 50.41 -4.48
C ARG A 552 1.73 49.33 -3.73
N ASP A 553 1.15 48.14 -3.59
CA ASP A 553 1.78 47.06 -2.85
C ASP A 553 3.09 46.62 -3.55
N VAL A 554 4.23 46.90 -2.90
CA VAL A 554 5.58 46.72 -3.44
C VAL A 554 5.85 45.25 -3.82
N CYS A 555 5.15 44.31 -3.19
CA CYS A 555 5.28 42.88 -3.46
C CYS A 555 4.34 42.37 -4.56
N LEU A 556 3.43 43.22 -5.05
CA LEU A 556 2.41 42.88 -6.05
C LEU A 556 2.43 43.83 -7.27
N THR A 557 3.31 44.84 -7.30
CA THR A 557 3.51 45.67 -8.50
C THR A 557 4.31 44.89 -9.55
N SER A 558 3.65 44.56 -10.67
CA SER A 558 4.29 44.03 -11.87
C SER A 558 5.46 44.92 -12.28
N GLY A 559 6.69 44.42 -12.18
CA GLY A 559 7.85 45.03 -12.82
C GLY A 559 8.98 45.56 -11.93
N VAL A 560 9.14 45.13 -10.68
CA VAL A 560 10.43 45.33 -9.98
C VAL A 560 11.14 43.98 -9.88
N GLN A 561 12.04 43.71 -10.83
CA GLN A 561 13.18 42.86 -10.54
C GLN A 561 13.88 43.46 -9.32
N ILE A 562 13.78 42.80 -8.17
CA ILE A 562 14.69 43.11 -7.07
C ILE A 562 16.05 42.69 -7.56
N ALA A 563 16.83 43.68 -7.97
CA ALA A 563 18.22 43.55 -8.34
C ALA A 563 18.94 42.78 -7.23
N ASP A 564 19.70 41.79 -7.67
CA ASP A 564 20.71 41.11 -6.88
C ASP A 564 21.69 42.17 -6.36
N THR A 565 21.52 42.59 -5.10
CA THR A 565 22.48 43.47 -4.43
C THR A 565 23.27 42.65 -3.44
N GLY A 566 24.35 42.08 -3.97
CA GLY A 566 25.43 41.49 -3.23
C GLY A 566 26.74 41.61 -3.99
N GLN A 567 27.11 42.78 -4.53
CA GLN A 567 28.51 43.14 -4.67
C GLN A 567 28.74 44.65 -4.86
N GLU A 568 29.83 45.09 -4.25
CA GLU A 568 30.24 46.46 -3.97
C GLU A 568 30.36 47.36 -5.21
N ASN A 569 29.86 48.59 -5.04
CA ASN A 569 30.36 49.87 -5.53
C ASN A 569 31.02 49.92 -6.92
N LEU A 570 30.32 50.53 -7.88
CA LEU A 570 30.95 51.54 -8.74
C LEU A 570 30.01 52.72 -8.98
N VAL A 571 30.37 53.84 -8.35
CA VAL A 571 29.86 55.19 -8.60
C VAL A 571 30.20 55.61 -10.04
N PRO A 572 29.27 56.17 -10.84
CA PRO A 572 29.63 57.00 -11.97
C PRO A 572 29.68 58.45 -11.52
N ALA A 573 30.89 58.97 -11.34
CA ALA A 573 31.12 60.41 -11.27
C ALA A 573 31.11 60.99 -12.69
N ASP A 574 30.50 62.16 -12.78
CA ASP A 574 30.23 62.93 -13.98
C ASP A 574 31.49 63.34 -14.78
N THR A 575 31.30 63.35 -16.11
CA THR A 575 31.90 64.24 -17.12
C THR A 575 33.41 64.24 -17.44
N ALA A 576 33.63 64.34 -18.76
CA ALA A 576 34.69 65.06 -19.47
C ALA A 576 35.87 64.28 -20.10
N LYS A 577 35.81 64.28 -21.44
CA LYS A 577 36.89 64.57 -22.41
C LYS A 577 38.02 63.53 -22.66
N THR A 578 38.13 63.26 -23.96
CA THR A 578 39.34 63.17 -24.82
C THR A 578 40.21 61.91 -24.84
N ASP A 579 40.26 61.35 -26.05
CA ASP A 579 41.42 60.87 -26.83
C ASP A 579 42.12 59.52 -26.52
N LYS A 580 42.16 58.71 -27.60
CA LYS A 580 43.26 57.86 -28.11
C LYS A 580 43.82 56.72 -27.23
N GLY A 581 43.47 55.50 -27.64
CA GLY A 581 44.42 54.63 -28.33
C GLY A 581 45.14 53.53 -27.54
N ILE A 582 45.27 52.38 -28.24
CA ILE A 582 46.35 51.38 -28.21
C ILE A 582 46.08 50.06 -27.47
N SER A 583 46.25 48.99 -28.28
CA SER A 583 46.49 47.54 -28.06
C SER A 583 46.83 47.07 -26.64
N GLY A 584 46.39 45.90 -26.16
CA GLY A 584 46.44 44.58 -26.79
C GLY A 584 47.48 43.71 -26.06
N GLY A 585 47.10 42.53 -25.58
CA GLY A 585 48.04 41.62 -24.90
C GLY A 585 47.38 40.36 -24.34
N LYS A 586 47.53 39.24 -25.05
CA LYS A 586 47.24 37.86 -24.62
C LYS A 586 48.26 37.39 -23.59
N VAL A 587 47.86 36.60 -22.57
CA VAL A 587 48.71 35.56 -21.95
C VAL A 587 47.87 34.36 -21.48
N ASN A 588 48.42 33.17 -21.71
CA ASN A 588 47.90 31.80 -21.52
C ASN A 588 47.79 31.30 -20.05
N PRO A 589 47.11 30.15 -19.80
CA PRO A 589 46.91 29.55 -18.47
C PRO A 589 47.90 28.38 -18.16
N PRO A 590 48.03 27.95 -16.90
CA PRO A 590 48.48 26.60 -16.51
C PRO A 590 47.29 25.78 -15.95
N LYS A 591 46.97 24.54 -16.37
CA LYS A 591 47.64 23.21 -16.33
C LYS A 591 47.81 22.54 -14.95
N GLY A 592 47.11 21.42 -14.79
CA GLY A 592 47.46 20.21 -14.00
C GLY A 592 46.92 20.16 -12.57
N ALA A 593 46.50 19.04 -11.97
CA ALA A 593 46.45 17.62 -12.31
C ALA A 593 45.57 16.92 -11.21
N PHE A 594 44.63 16.01 -11.53
CA PHE A 594 44.68 14.53 -11.37
C PHE A 594 45.01 14.03 -9.94
N LEU A 595 44.42 13.03 -9.27
CA LEU A 595 43.52 11.86 -9.45
C LEU A 595 43.06 11.48 -8.00
N ASN A 596 42.03 10.71 -7.66
CA ASN A 596 41.43 9.47 -8.18
C ASN A 596 39.96 9.43 -7.78
#